data_AF-A0A1A2PMG0-F1
#
_entry.id   AF-A0A1A2PMG0-F1
#
_cell.length_a   1.000
_cell.length_b   1.000
_cell.length_c   1.000
_cell.angle_alpha   90.00
_cell.angle_beta   90.00
_cell.angle_gamma   90.00
#
_symmetry.space_group_name_H-M   'P 1'
#
loop_
_entity.id
_entity.type
_entity.pdbx_description
1 polymer ?
#
loop_
_entity_poly.entity_id
_entity_poly.type
_entity_poly.pdbx_seq_one_letter_code
_entity_poly.pdbx_strand_id
1 'polypeptide(L)'
;MTLNTIALELVPPNADEGRERALEDARKVVQFSAEYGLVGRLRHVMIPGIIAEDDDRPIAMKPKLDVLDFWSIVKPELAGMHGLCTQVTAFSDEPTLRKRLTDLREAGMEGVVFVGVPRTMNDGEGSGVAPTDALSIYRELVPNRGVILIPTREGEHGRFNFKCDQGATYGMTQLLYSDAIVGFLREFAESTEHRPEILLSFGFVPQMESRVGLINWLIQDPGNAAVAAEQEFVRRLAASEPPQKRRLMVDLYKRVIDGVAELGFPLSIHLEATYGVSAPAFQTFAEMLAYWSPPPQG
;
A
#
# COMPACT_ATOMS: atom_id res chain seq x y z
N MET A 1 5.40 -6.29 -17.02
CA MET A 1 5.98 -7.34 -16.17
C MET A 1 5.24 -7.31 -14.84
N THR A 2 5.12 -8.44 -14.15
CA THR A 2 4.46 -8.56 -12.84
C THR A 2 5.51 -8.54 -11.74
N LEU A 3 5.27 -7.78 -10.67
CA LEU A 3 6.12 -7.64 -9.50
C LEU A 3 6.22 -8.94 -8.69
N ASN A 4 5.23 -9.85 -8.67
CA ASN A 4 5.44 -11.12 -7.96
C ASN A 4 5.57 -10.96 -6.43
N THR A 5 5.42 -9.80 -5.85
CA THR A 5 6.15 -9.38 -4.66
C THR A 5 5.41 -9.53 -3.34
N ILE A 6 6.19 -9.58 -2.26
CA ILE A 6 5.75 -9.20 -0.92
C ILE A 6 6.42 -7.86 -0.60
N ALA A 7 5.63 -6.80 -0.50
CA ALA A 7 6.05 -5.46 -0.12
C ALA A 7 5.71 -5.18 1.35
N LEU A 8 6.64 -4.60 2.09
CA LEU A 8 6.40 -4.07 3.44
C LEU A 8 6.34 -2.55 3.36
N GLU A 9 5.29 -1.94 3.91
CA GLU A 9 5.22 -0.49 4.01
C GLU A 9 6.17 0.05 5.08
N LEU A 10 6.97 1.05 4.72
CA LEU A 10 7.71 1.86 5.68
C LEU A 10 7.40 3.34 5.43
N VAL A 11 6.65 3.92 6.36
CA VAL A 11 6.30 5.34 6.35
C VAL A 11 7.55 6.16 6.75
N PRO A 12 7.97 7.16 5.95
CA PRO A 12 9.06 8.03 6.35
C PRO A 12 8.80 8.67 7.73
N PRO A 13 9.81 8.76 8.61
CA PRO A 13 9.66 9.42 9.90
C PRO A 13 9.49 10.93 9.72
N ASN A 14 9.12 11.61 10.79
CA ASN A 14 9.06 13.07 10.76
C ASN A 14 10.48 13.63 10.52
N ALA A 15 10.58 14.74 9.80
CA ALA A 15 11.86 15.33 9.43
C ALA A 15 12.70 15.75 10.67
N ASP A 16 12.04 16.04 11.80
CA ASP A 16 12.68 16.36 13.09
C ASP A 16 13.22 15.12 13.83
N GLU A 17 12.72 13.91 13.52
CA GLU A 17 13.28 12.64 14.03
C GLU A 17 14.49 12.17 13.19
N GLY A 18 14.50 12.52 11.90
CA GLY A 18 15.66 12.42 11.02
C GLY A 18 16.16 10.99 10.76
N ARG A 19 17.46 10.90 10.48
CA ARG A 19 18.14 9.67 10.02
C ARG A 19 18.10 8.52 11.03
N GLU A 20 18.23 8.82 12.32
CA GLU A 20 18.32 7.80 13.36
C GLU A 20 17.04 6.99 13.46
N ARG A 21 15.88 7.64 13.40
CA ARG A 21 14.59 6.94 13.43
C ARG A 21 14.38 6.06 12.20
N ALA A 22 14.75 6.53 11.02
CA ALA A 22 14.70 5.73 9.80
C ALA A 22 15.57 4.46 9.90
N LEU A 23 16.78 4.58 10.46
CA LEU A 23 17.66 3.43 10.70
C LEU A 23 17.11 2.48 11.76
N GLU A 24 16.46 2.99 12.80
CA GLU A 24 15.81 2.16 13.82
C GLU A 24 14.71 1.28 13.21
N ASP A 25 13.85 1.86 12.37
CA ASP A 25 12.78 1.10 11.71
C ASP A 25 13.35 0.05 10.75
N ALA A 26 14.38 0.38 9.96
CA ALA A 26 15.07 -0.58 9.09
C ALA A 26 15.69 -1.74 9.88
N ARG A 27 16.37 -1.45 11.01
CA ARG A 27 16.96 -2.49 11.88
C ARG A 27 15.90 -3.39 12.49
N LYS A 28 14.74 -2.85 12.89
CA LYS A 28 13.61 -3.66 13.36
C LYS A 28 13.09 -4.57 12.26
N VAL A 29 13.02 -4.11 11.02
CA VAL A 29 12.64 -4.97 9.87
C VAL A 29 13.62 -6.13 9.74
N VAL A 30 14.93 -5.89 9.76
CA VAL A 30 15.95 -6.95 9.70
C VAL A 30 15.79 -7.93 10.86
N GLN A 31 15.70 -7.41 12.09
CA GLN A 31 15.55 -8.22 13.30
C GLN A 31 14.30 -9.10 13.24
N PHE A 32 13.12 -8.52 13.02
CA PHE A 32 11.87 -9.27 13.02
C PHE A 32 11.75 -10.17 11.79
N SER A 33 12.35 -9.82 10.65
CA SER A 33 12.42 -10.73 9.51
C SER A 33 13.20 -12.00 9.86
N ALA A 34 14.32 -11.86 10.56
CA ALA A 34 15.10 -13.01 11.04
C ALA A 34 14.33 -13.83 12.08
N GLU A 35 13.71 -13.16 13.06
CA GLU A 35 12.98 -13.81 14.15
C GLU A 35 11.76 -14.61 13.67
N TYR A 36 11.02 -14.10 12.67
CA TYR A 36 9.76 -14.69 12.20
C TYR A 36 9.86 -15.38 10.83
N GLY A 37 11.09 -15.62 10.33
CA GLY A 37 11.30 -16.41 9.10
C GLY A 37 10.86 -15.70 7.81
N LEU A 38 10.99 -14.37 7.75
CA LEU A 38 10.66 -13.55 6.58
C LEU A 38 11.89 -13.07 5.80
N VAL A 39 13.11 -13.47 6.22
CA VAL A 39 14.36 -13.17 5.49
C VAL A 39 14.25 -13.63 4.03
N GLY A 40 14.55 -12.74 3.10
CA GLY A 40 14.50 -13.01 1.66
C GLY A 40 13.08 -13.15 1.08
N ARG A 41 12.03 -13.14 1.90
CA ARG A 41 10.63 -13.19 1.44
C ARG A 41 10.12 -11.78 1.11
N LEU A 42 10.44 -10.80 1.96
CA LEU A 42 10.13 -9.39 1.70
C LEU A 42 11.07 -8.89 0.60
N ARG A 43 10.51 -8.54 -0.56
CA ARG A 43 11.29 -8.14 -1.75
C ARG A 43 11.22 -6.66 -2.02
N HIS A 44 10.15 -6.00 -1.57
CA HIS A 44 9.98 -4.57 -1.77
C HIS A 44 9.72 -3.85 -0.45
N VAL A 45 10.19 -2.61 -0.36
CA VAL A 45 9.69 -1.62 0.59
C VAL A 45 8.73 -0.72 -0.17
N MET A 46 7.49 -0.61 0.32
CA MET A 46 6.54 0.38 -0.19
C MET A 46 6.68 1.66 0.66
N ILE A 47 6.96 2.78 0.02
CA ILE A 47 7.19 4.06 0.71
C ILE A 47 6.10 5.05 0.27
N PRO A 48 5.18 5.42 1.15
CA PRO A 48 4.16 6.40 0.79
C PRO A 48 4.79 7.80 0.68
N GLY A 49 4.55 8.46 -0.45
CA GLY A 49 4.72 9.91 -0.60
C GLY A 49 3.60 10.62 0.13
N ILE A 50 3.91 11.12 1.33
CA ILE A 50 2.94 11.76 2.21
C ILE A 50 2.82 13.26 1.87
N ILE A 51 1.57 13.74 1.76
CA ILE A 51 1.22 15.15 1.67
C ILE A 51 0.36 15.56 2.87
N ALA A 52 0.06 16.86 3.00
CA ALA A 52 -0.88 17.33 4.01
C ALA A 52 -2.27 16.70 3.79
N GLU A 53 -2.93 16.33 4.87
CA GLU A 53 -4.25 15.70 4.90
C GLU A 53 -5.23 16.50 5.78
N ASP A 54 -6.45 15.99 5.97
CA ASP A 54 -7.51 16.67 6.71
C ASP A 54 -7.12 17.00 8.17
N ASP A 55 -7.60 18.14 8.65
CA ASP A 55 -7.35 18.64 10.01
C ASP A 55 -7.96 17.76 11.11
N ASP A 56 -8.90 16.86 10.76
CA ASP A 56 -9.54 15.93 11.69
C ASP A 56 -8.76 14.62 11.88
N ARG A 57 -7.60 14.47 11.21
CA ARG A 57 -6.73 13.30 11.38
C ARG A 57 -6.33 13.14 12.85
N PRO A 58 -6.48 11.95 13.45
CA PRO A 58 -6.26 11.75 14.89
C PRO A 58 -4.79 11.84 15.32
N ILE A 59 -3.86 11.81 14.36
CA ILE A 59 -2.43 12.05 14.60
C ILE A 59 -2.00 13.25 13.76
N ALA A 60 -1.53 14.29 14.45
CA ALA A 60 -1.03 15.50 13.82
C ALA A 60 0.07 15.17 12.79
N MET A 61 -0.14 15.64 11.56
CA MET A 61 0.81 15.47 10.48
C MET A 61 1.94 16.48 10.62
N LYS A 62 3.18 15.98 10.73
CA LYS A 62 4.40 16.78 10.63
C LYS A 62 5.05 16.58 9.26
N PRO A 63 5.88 17.53 8.79
CA PRO A 63 6.72 17.33 7.62
C PRO A 63 7.52 16.02 7.76
N LYS A 64 7.42 15.17 6.76
CA LYS A 64 8.12 13.88 6.68
C LYS A 64 9.42 14.01 5.90
N LEU A 65 10.34 13.06 6.08
CA LEU A 65 11.43 12.91 5.14
C LEU A 65 10.88 12.62 3.73
N ASP A 66 11.54 13.16 2.71
CA ASP A 66 11.24 12.82 1.32
C ASP A 66 11.48 11.33 1.07
N VAL A 67 10.75 10.75 0.11
CA VAL A 67 10.86 9.35 -0.29
C VAL A 67 12.30 8.98 -0.67
N LEU A 68 13.00 9.82 -1.44
CA LEU A 68 14.38 9.54 -1.85
C LEU A 68 15.35 9.63 -0.68
N ASP A 69 15.18 10.64 0.17
CA ASP A 69 16.02 10.80 1.36
C ASP A 69 15.86 9.61 2.29
N PHE A 70 14.62 9.22 2.60
CA PHE A 70 14.31 8.06 3.41
C PHE A 70 14.87 6.77 2.80
N TRP A 71 14.64 6.54 1.50
CA TRP A 71 15.14 5.35 0.81
C TRP A 71 16.66 5.26 0.83
N SER A 72 17.36 6.37 0.63
CA SER A 72 18.83 6.42 0.70
C SER A 72 19.38 6.01 2.07
N ILE A 73 18.60 6.20 3.14
CA ILE A 73 18.97 5.84 4.51
C ILE A 73 18.73 4.35 4.77
N VAL A 74 17.57 3.82 4.37
CA VAL A 74 17.15 2.45 4.76
C VAL A 74 17.62 1.37 3.80
N LYS A 75 17.76 1.68 2.50
CA LYS A 75 18.18 0.70 1.48
C LYS A 75 19.47 -0.05 1.84
N PRO A 76 20.54 0.59 2.37
CA PRO A 76 21.76 -0.12 2.76
C PRO A 76 21.56 -1.17 3.86
N GLU A 77 20.59 -0.96 4.75
CA GLU A 77 20.27 -1.89 5.84
C GLU A 77 19.38 -3.05 5.35
N LEU A 78 18.63 -2.84 4.26
CA LEU A 78 17.63 -3.76 3.70
C LEU A 78 18.16 -4.45 2.44
N ALA A 79 19.30 -5.13 2.58
CA ALA A 79 19.98 -5.79 1.46
C ALA A 79 19.06 -6.79 0.73
N GLY A 80 18.99 -6.67 -0.59
CA GLY A 80 18.14 -7.51 -1.45
C GLY A 80 16.69 -7.03 -1.59
N MET A 81 16.31 -5.92 -0.95
CA MET A 81 15.00 -5.30 -1.15
C MET A 81 15.08 -4.15 -2.16
N HIS A 82 14.02 -4.03 -2.97
CA HIS A 82 13.81 -2.99 -3.96
C HIS A 82 12.75 -1.99 -3.46
N GLY A 83 12.61 -0.85 -4.13
CA GLY A 83 11.66 0.18 -3.72
C GLY A 83 10.39 0.21 -4.55
N LEU A 84 9.26 0.43 -3.90
CA LEU A 84 8.02 0.95 -4.49
C LEU A 84 7.67 2.25 -3.76
N CYS A 85 7.00 3.18 -4.43
CA CYS A 85 6.49 4.36 -3.73
C CYS A 85 5.16 4.87 -4.27
N THR A 86 4.43 5.65 -3.48
CA THR A 86 3.39 6.52 -4.02
C THR A 86 4.00 7.86 -4.41
N GLN A 87 3.53 8.45 -5.52
CA GLN A 87 3.95 9.79 -5.97
C GLN A 87 2.71 10.61 -6.31
N VAL A 88 2.54 11.71 -5.57
CA VAL A 88 1.53 12.72 -5.87
C VAL A 88 1.96 13.47 -7.12
N THR A 89 1.11 13.47 -8.15
CA THR A 89 1.45 14.07 -9.46
C THR A 89 0.78 15.43 -9.66
N ALA A 90 -0.33 15.68 -8.98
CA ALA A 90 -1.21 16.82 -9.20
C ALA A 90 -0.59 18.20 -8.93
N PHE A 91 0.61 18.26 -8.34
CA PHE A 91 1.32 19.50 -8.00
C PHE A 91 2.66 19.66 -8.75
N SER A 92 2.94 18.84 -9.75
CA SER A 92 4.16 18.92 -10.55
C SER A 92 3.82 18.98 -12.03
N ASP A 93 4.42 19.94 -12.73
CA ASP A 93 4.37 19.97 -14.19
C ASP A 93 5.13 18.78 -14.80
N GLU A 94 4.94 18.55 -16.10
CA GLU A 94 5.50 17.36 -16.76
C GLU A 94 7.04 17.29 -16.64
N PRO A 95 7.82 18.36 -16.87
CA PRO A 95 9.28 18.32 -16.72
C PRO A 95 9.74 18.01 -15.29
N THR A 96 9.10 18.62 -14.28
CA THR A 96 9.45 18.41 -12.87
C THR A 96 9.14 16.96 -12.46
N LEU A 97 7.95 16.47 -12.82
CA LEU A 97 7.56 15.10 -12.51
C LEU A 97 8.44 14.09 -13.28
N ARG A 98 8.79 14.36 -14.55
CA ARG A 98 9.71 13.50 -15.31
C ARG A 98 11.05 13.37 -14.60
N LYS A 99 11.64 14.49 -14.16
CA LYS A 99 12.91 14.49 -13.42
C LYS A 99 12.77 13.67 -12.14
N ARG A 100 11.71 13.90 -11.36
CA ARG A 100 11.44 13.18 -10.12
C ARG A 100 11.35 11.67 -10.34
N LEU A 101 10.65 11.22 -11.38
CA LEU A 101 10.50 9.79 -11.69
C LEU A 101 11.82 9.17 -12.18
N THR A 102 12.65 9.91 -12.92
CA THR A 102 14.00 9.49 -13.25
C THR A 102 14.85 9.31 -12.00
N ASP A 103 14.85 10.28 -11.09
CA ASP A 103 15.61 10.21 -9.83
C ASP A 103 15.16 8.99 -8.97
N LEU A 104 13.85 8.74 -8.87
CA LEU A 104 13.28 7.56 -8.19
C LEU A 104 13.76 6.25 -8.81
N ARG A 105 13.71 6.15 -10.14
CA ARG A 105 14.15 4.95 -10.86
C ARG A 105 15.65 4.70 -10.68
N GLU A 106 16.48 5.75 -10.79
CA GLU A 106 17.93 5.67 -10.59
C GLU A 106 18.29 5.26 -9.16
N ALA A 107 17.47 5.63 -8.17
CA ALA A 107 17.61 5.17 -6.79
C ALA A 107 17.20 3.69 -6.58
N GLY A 108 16.65 3.03 -7.59
CA GLY A 108 16.21 1.63 -7.54
C GLY A 108 14.75 1.44 -7.11
N MET A 109 13.90 2.44 -7.31
CA MET A 109 12.45 2.24 -7.27
C MET A 109 12.00 1.50 -8.54
N GLU A 110 11.39 0.34 -8.38
CA GLU A 110 10.91 -0.48 -9.49
C GLU A 110 9.49 -0.16 -9.93
N GLY A 111 8.72 0.49 -9.06
CA GLY A 111 7.36 0.89 -9.36
C GLY A 111 6.91 2.13 -8.61
N VAL A 112 5.98 2.85 -9.23
CA VAL A 112 5.40 4.08 -8.68
C VAL A 112 3.89 3.98 -8.78
N VAL A 113 3.19 4.17 -7.67
CA VAL A 113 1.75 4.37 -7.62
C VAL A 113 1.45 5.85 -7.80
N PHE A 114 0.82 6.24 -8.90
CA PHE A 114 0.44 7.64 -9.12
C PHE A 114 -0.83 7.96 -8.33
N VAL A 115 -0.75 9.02 -7.52
CA VAL A 115 -1.85 9.46 -6.66
C VAL A 115 -2.20 10.92 -6.92
N GLY A 116 -3.48 11.23 -6.75
CA GLY A 116 -4.05 12.55 -7.02
C GLY A 116 -3.94 13.51 -5.84
N VAL A 117 -4.90 14.43 -5.78
CA VAL A 117 -5.02 15.42 -4.71
C VAL A 117 -5.59 14.80 -3.42
N PRO A 118 -5.41 15.44 -2.25
CA PRO A 118 -6.07 15.05 -1.00
C PRO A 118 -7.59 15.03 -1.10
N ARG A 119 -8.27 14.40 -0.13
CA ARG A 119 -9.74 14.36 -0.03
C ARG A 119 -10.39 15.75 0.10
N THR A 120 -9.66 16.74 0.60
CA THR A 120 -10.12 18.14 0.68
C THR A 120 -10.26 18.84 -0.68
N MET A 121 -9.71 18.26 -1.75
CA MET A 121 -9.66 18.84 -3.07
C MET A 121 -10.43 17.98 -4.08
N ASN A 122 -11.04 18.63 -5.07
CA ASN A 122 -11.71 17.91 -6.16
C ASN A 122 -10.70 17.38 -7.17
N ASP A 123 -11.03 16.24 -7.80
CA ASP A 123 -10.28 15.69 -8.93
C ASP A 123 -10.08 16.81 -10.00
N GLY A 124 -8.81 17.11 -10.34
CA GLY A 124 -8.46 18.15 -11.30
C GLY A 124 -8.14 19.54 -10.73
N GLU A 125 -8.24 19.75 -9.42
CA GLU A 125 -7.84 21.03 -8.78
C GLU A 125 -6.31 21.22 -8.68
N GLY A 126 -5.51 20.24 -9.10
CA GLY A 126 -4.07 20.36 -9.25
C GLY A 126 -3.68 20.99 -10.59
N SER A 127 -2.67 21.85 -10.59
CA SER A 127 -2.10 22.44 -11.82
C SER A 127 -1.06 21.53 -12.50
N GLY A 128 -0.73 20.40 -11.88
CA GLY A 128 0.23 19.42 -12.38
C GLY A 128 -0.39 18.32 -13.25
N VAL A 129 0.38 17.27 -13.49
CA VAL A 129 -0.04 16.13 -14.31
C VAL A 129 -1.09 15.31 -13.56
N ALA A 130 -2.23 15.03 -14.20
CA ALA A 130 -3.25 14.16 -13.63
C ALA A 130 -2.68 12.73 -13.45
N PRO A 131 -3.02 12.03 -12.35
CA PRO A 131 -2.47 10.69 -12.07
C PRO A 131 -2.75 9.67 -13.18
N THR A 132 -3.90 9.78 -13.84
CA THR A 132 -4.28 8.92 -14.96
C THR A 132 -3.48 9.23 -16.21
N ASP A 133 -3.16 10.50 -16.47
CA ASP A 133 -2.33 10.90 -17.61
C ASP A 133 -0.87 10.47 -17.39
N ALA A 134 -0.39 10.50 -16.14
CA ALA A 134 0.94 10.04 -15.78
C ALA A 134 1.18 8.56 -16.18
N LEU A 135 0.14 7.73 -16.16
CA LEU A 135 0.21 6.32 -16.59
C LEU A 135 0.65 6.18 -18.05
N SER A 136 0.15 7.05 -18.93
CA SER A 136 0.43 7.01 -20.36
C SER A 136 1.67 7.85 -20.72
N ILE A 137 1.85 9.04 -20.14
CA ILE A 137 2.99 9.95 -20.39
C ILE A 137 4.33 9.29 -20.02
N TYR A 138 4.37 8.55 -18.91
CA TYR A 138 5.60 7.98 -18.35
C TYR A 138 5.76 6.47 -18.57
N ARG A 139 4.98 5.88 -19.49
CA ARG A 139 5.01 4.44 -19.81
C ARG A 139 6.40 3.87 -20.09
N GLU A 140 7.25 4.63 -20.78
CA GLU A 140 8.62 4.20 -21.14
C GLU A 140 9.64 4.46 -20.02
N LEU A 141 9.29 5.31 -19.03
CA LEU A 141 10.15 5.67 -17.92
C LEU A 141 9.90 4.78 -16.70
N VAL A 142 8.64 4.56 -16.34
CA VAL A 142 8.22 3.78 -15.17
C VAL A 142 7.59 2.48 -15.67
N PRO A 143 8.25 1.32 -15.56
CA PRO A 143 7.72 0.06 -16.10
C PRO A 143 6.53 -0.48 -15.29
N ASN A 144 6.57 -0.34 -13.96
CA ASN A 144 5.50 -0.77 -13.06
C ASN A 144 4.74 0.47 -12.56
N ARG A 145 3.58 0.73 -13.17
CA ARG A 145 2.76 1.91 -12.92
C ARG A 145 1.53 1.50 -12.13
N GLY A 146 1.53 1.88 -10.86
CA GLY A 146 0.49 1.53 -9.91
C GLY A 146 -0.63 2.55 -9.88
N VAL A 147 -1.80 2.09 -9.49
CA VAL A 147 -2.93 2.93 -9.11
C VAL A 147 -3.53 2.45 -7.80
N ILE A 148 -4.14 3.37 -7.04
CA ILE A 148 -4.93 2.98 -5.87
C ILE A 148 -6.23 2.34 -6.34
N LEU A 149 -6.59 1.22 -5.71
CA LEU A 149 -7.83 0.48 -5.89
C LEU A 149 -8.60 0.45 -4.57
N ILE A 150 -9.83 0.96 -4.54
CA ILE A 150 -10.65 0.99 -3.31
C ILE A 150 -11.94 0.20 -3.54
N PRO A 151 -11.98 -1.12 -3.27
CA PRO A 151 -13.07 -1.99 -3.70
C PRO A 151 -14.46 -1.60 -3.16
N THR A 152 -14.50 -0.90 -2.04
CA THR A 152 -15.74 -0.45 -1.39
C THR A 152 -16.25 0.89 -1.91
N ARG A 153 -15.45 1.64 -2.66
CA ARG A 153 -15.81 2.98 -3.14
C ARG A 153 -16.82 2.90 -4.29
N GLU A 154 -17.83 3.77 -4.23
CA GLU A 154 -18.82 3.90 -5.30
C GLU A 154 -18.16 4.24 -6.66
N GLY A 155 -18.56 3.51 -7.70
CA GLY A 155 -18.05 3.71 -9.06
C GLY A 155 -16.60 3.24 -9.29
N GLU A 156 -15.99 2.52 -8.33
CA GLU A 156 -14.59 2.11 -8.46
C GLU A 156 -14.34 1.18 -9.66
N HIS A 157 -15.29 0.34 -10.10
CA HIS A 157 -15.09 -0.49 -11.30
C HIS A 157 -14.81 0.35 -12.55
N GLY A 158 -15.60 1.40 -12.76
CA GLY A 158 -15.40 2.32 -13.88
C GLY A 158 -14.08 3.09 -13.75
N ARG A 159 -13.74 3.55 -12.54
CA ARG A 159 -12.47 4.23 -12.26
C ARG A 159 -11.28 3.31 -12.52
N PHE A 160 -11.34 2.06 -12.06
CA PHE A 160 -10.27 1.08 -12.25
C PHE A 160 -10.13 0.67 -13.71
N ASN A 161 -11.25 0.44 -14.42
CA ASN A 161 -11.23 0.17 -15.86
C ASN A 161 -10.53 1.31 -16.62
N PHE A 162 -10.92 2.56 -16.35
CA PHE A 162 -10.30 3.72 -16.97
C PHE A 162 -8.79 3.81 -16.68
N LYS A 163 -8.38 3.56 -15.43
CA LYS A 163 -6.96 3.51 -15.04
C LYS A 163 -6.21 2.41 -15.82
N CYS A 164 -6.81 1.24 -16.02
CA CYS A 164 -6.23 0.17 -16.84
C CYS A 164 -6.12 0.57 -18.31
N ASP A 165 -7.14 1.22 -18.89
CA ASP A 165 -7.11 1.75 -20.26
C ASP A 165 -5.97 2.79 -20.45
N GLN A 166 -5.65 3.56 -19.41
CA GLN A 166 -4.52 4.49 -19.42
C GLN A 166 -3.14 3.84 -19.20
N GLY A 167 -3.09 2.53 -18.97
CA GLY A 167 -1.84 1.77 -18.91
C GLY A 167 -1.32 1.47 -17.50
N ALA A 168 -2.20 1.45 -16.49
CA ALA A 168 -1.88 0.89 -15.18
C ALA A 168 -1.47 -0.59 -15.30
N THR A 169 -0.37 -0.95 -14.65
CA THR A 169 0.15 -2.33 -14.67
C THR A 169 -0.17 -3.09 -13.39
N TYR A 170 -0.43 -2.38 -12.30
CA TYR A 170 -0.92 -2.97 -11.07
C TYR A 170 -1.88 -2.04 -10.32
N GLY A 171 -2.82 -2.63 -9.58
CA GLY A 171 -3.65 -1.94 -8.60
C GLY A 171 -3.15 -2.27 -7.19
N MET A 172 -2.83 -1.25 -6.39
CA MET A 172 -2.58 -1.41 -4.96
C MET A 172 -3.87 -1.12 -4.20
N THR A 173 -4.38 -2.10 -3.46
CA THR A 173 -5.61 -1.87 -2.72
C THR A 173 -5.36 -0.89 -1.58
N GLN A 174 -6.39 -0.14 -1.18
CA GLN A 174 -6.41 0.38 0.19
C GLN A 174 -6.37 -0.81 1.19
N LEU A 175 -6.03 -0.53 2.44
CA LEU A 175 -6.10 -1.49 3.55
C LEU A 175 -7.39 -2.34 3.51
N LEU A 176 -7.21 -3.66 3.41
CA LEU A 176 -8.32 -4.61 3.34
C LEU A 176 -8.69 -5.10 4.75
N TYR A 177 -9.91 -4.76 5.17
CA TYR A 177 -10.55 -5.29 6.39
C TYR A 177 -11.82 -6.06 6.10
N SER A 178 -12.07 -6.36 4.82
CA SER A 178 -13.12 -7.24 4.31
C SER A 178 -12.65 -7.99 3.07
N ASP A 179 -13.50 -8.88 2.56
CA ASP A 179 -13.32 -9.59 1.29
C ASP A 179 -14.04 -8.90 0.11
N ALA A 180 -14.38 -7.62 0.23
CA ALA A 180 -15.04 -6.85 -0.85
C ALA A 180 -14.26 -6.88 -2.19
N ILE A 181 -12.93 -6.95 -2.12
CA ILE A 181 -12.06 -7.12 -3.30
C ILE A 181 -12.41 -8.37 -4.14
N VAL A 182 -12.90 -9.43 -3.51
CA VAL A 182 -13.28 -10.68 -4.20
C VAL A 182 -14.46 -10.44 -5.13
N GLY A 183 -15.51 -9.80 -4.63
CA GLY A 183 -16.68 -9.44 -5.44
C GLY A 183 -16.31 -8.45 -6.55
N PHE A 184 -15.54 -7.41 -6.18
CA PHE A 184 -15.05 -6.42 -7.11
C PHE A 184 -14.30 -7.05 -8.29
N LEU A 185 -13.27 -7.87 -8.02
CA LEU A 185 -12.44 -8.46 -9.08
C LEU A 185 -13.19 -9.50 -9.91
N ARG A 186 -14.16 -10.21 -9.32
CA ARG A 186 -15.01 -11.14 -10.08
C ARG A 186 -15.82 -10.38 -11.14
N GLU A 187 -16.53 -9.35 -10.73
CA GLU A 187 -17.31 -8.51 -11.64
C GLU A 187 -16.41 -7.79 -12.66
N PHE A 188 -15.23 -7.34 -12.24
CA PHE A 188 -14.25 -6.71 -13.13
C PHE A 188 -13.71 -7.70 -14.19
N ALA A 189 -13.48 -8.97 -13.81
CA ALA A 189 -13.03 -10.02 -14.71
C ALA A 189 -14.11 -10.46 -15.71
N GLU A 190 -15.39 -10.35 -15.34
CA GLU A 190 -16.54 -10.63 -16.20
C GLU A 190 -16.80 -9.52 -17.22
N SER A 191 -16.49 -8.27 -16.85
CA SER A 191 -16.80 -7.08 -17.67
C SER A 191 -15.62 -6.57 -18.51
N THR A 192 -14.40 -7.01 -18.24
CA THR A 192 -13.19 -6.52 -18.91
C THR A 192 -12.15 -7.63 -19.16
N GLU A 193 -11.30 -7.44 -20.18
CA GLU A 193 -10.15 -8.32 -20.43
C GLU A 193 -8.91 -7.94 -19.60
N HIS A 194 -8.94 -6.80 -18.90
CA HIS A 194 -7.82 -6.30 -18.13
C HIS A 194 -7.43 -7.27 -17.01
N ARG A 195 -6.14 -7.63 -16.94
CA ARG A 195 -5.56 -8.45 -15.87
C ARG A 195 -4.29 -7.79 -15.31
N PRO A 196 -4.38 -6.56 -14.77
CA PRO A 196 -3.27 -5.97 -14.04
C PRO A 196 -2.94 -6.83 -12.82
N GLU A 197 -1.71 -6.72 -12.32
CA GLU A 197 -1.38 -7.33 -11.05
C GLU A 197 -2.14 -6.63 -9.90
N ILE A 198 -2.57 -7.39 -8.89
CA ILE A 198 -3.24 -6.86 -7.71
C ILE A 198 -2.30 -6.99 -6.52
N LEU A 199 -1.86 -5.84 -6.00
CA LEU A 199 -1.09 -5.73 -4.78
C LEU A 199 -2.07 -5.57 -3.60
N LEU A 200 -2.35 -6.68 -2.92
CA LEU A 200 -3.35 -6.76 -1.85
C LEU A 200 -2.78 -6.27 -0.51
N SER A 201 -3.35 -5.19 0.02
CA SER A 201 -2.87 -4.51 1.22
C SER A 201 -3.52 -5.04 2.49
N PHE A 202 -2.72 -5.59 3.40
CA PHE A 202 -3.15 -6.10 4.70
C PHE A 202 -2.44 -5.38 5.85
N GLY A 203 -3.22 -4.66 6.67
CA GLY A 203 -2.69 -3.88 7.79
C GLY A 203 -2.88 -4.53 9.16
N PHE A 204 -1.80 -4.65 9.92
CA PHE A 204 -1.85 -5.09 11.31
C PHE A 204 -2.51 -4.03 12.21
N VAL A 205 -3.49 -4.46 13.02
CA VAL A 205 -4.23 -3.58 13.94
C VAL A 205 -3.75 -3.77 15.39
N PRO A 206 -2.93 -2.86 15.97
CA PRO A 206 -2.53 -2.96 17.37
C PRO A 206 -3.66 -2.55 18.32
N GLN A 207 -3.52 -2.86 19.61
CA GLN A 207 -4.48 -2.43 20.63
C GLN A 207 -4.62 -0.89 20.71
N MET A 208 -3.54 -0.17 20.38
CA MET A 208 -3.51 1.30 20.37
C MET A 208 -4.58 1.91 19.46
N GLU A 209 -5.00 1.21 18.40
CA GLU A 209 -6.08 1.64 17.51
C GLU A 209 -7.39 1.92 18.27
N SER A 210 -7.68 1.18 19.34
CA SER A 210 -8.89 1.40 20.17
C SER A 210 -8.95 2.79 20.84
N ARG A 211 -7.81 3.48 20.94
CA ARG A 211 -7.69 4.81 21.53
C ARG A 211 -7.42 5.89 20.50
N VAL A 212 -6.59 5.58 19.52
CA VAL A 212 -6.12 6.57 18.54
C VAL A 212 -7.03 6.64 17.31
N GLY A 213 -7.53 5.51 16.81
CA GLY A 213 -8.46 5.50 15.68
C GLY A 213 -7.84 5.85 14.32
N LEU A 214 -6.52 5.68 14.12
CA LEU A 214 -5.86 6.09 12.87
C LEU A 214 -6.30 5.21 11.71
N ILE A 215 -6.33 3.89 11.91
CA ILE A 215 -6.71 2.96 10.85
C ILE A 215 -8.19 3.18 10.48
N ASN A 216 -9.06 3.34 11.48
CA ASN A 216 -10.46 3.69 11.24
C ASN A 216 -10.64 4.97 10.44
N TRP A 217 -9.83 6.00 10.71
CA TRP A 217 -9.82 7.26 9.96
C TRP A 217 -9.27 7.08 8.54
N LEU A 218 -8.22 6.27 8.33
CA LEU A 218 -7.64 6.02 7.00
C LEU A 218 -8.64 5.36 6.05
N ILE A 219 -9.42 4.41 6.54
CA ILE A 219 -10.39 3.65 5.72
C ILE A 219 -11.75 4.32 5.60
N GLN A 220 -11.99 5.46 6.27
CA GLN A 220 -13.32 6.03 6.40
C GLN A 220 -13.98 6.39 5.04
N ASP A 221 -15.29 6.16 4.98
CA ASP A 221 -16.18 6.56 3.90
C ASP A 221 -17.60 6.71 4.49
N PRO A 222 -17.96 7.90 5.00
CA PRO A 222 -19.23 8.10 5.70
C PRO A 222 -20.45 7.76 4.85
N GLY A 223 -21.36 6.95 5.41
CA GLY A 223 -22.57 6.49 4.71
C GLY A 223 -22.39 5.18 3.93
N ASN A 224 -21.16 4.69 3.79
CA ASN A 224 -20.87 3.41 3.13
C ASN A 224 -20.99 2.23 4.12
N ALA A 225 -21.97 1.35 3.89
CA ALA A 225 -22.22 0.21 4.77
C ALA A 225 -21.08 -0.83 4.76
N ALA A 226 -20.38 -1.00 3.64
CA ALA A 226 -19.24 -1.91 3.56
C ALA A 226 -18.08 -1.40 4.41
N VAL A 227 -17.78 -0.10 4.31
CA VAL A 227 -16.74 0.53 5.14
C VAL A 227 -17.12 0.55 6.62
N ALA A 228 -18.39 0.75 6.96
CA ALA A 228 -18.85 0.64 8.35
C ALA A 228 -18.60 -0.75 8.95
N ALA A 229 -18.76 -1.82 8.14
CA ALA A 229 -18.45 -3.19 8.55
C ALA A 229 -16.93 -3.41 8.70
N GLU A 230 -16.12 -2.83 7.80
CA GLU A 230 -14.66 -2.85 7.91
C GLU A 230 -14.17 -2.14 9.19
N GLN A 231 -14.71 -0.96 9.50
CA GLN A 231 -14.41 -0.23 10.73
C GLN A 231 -14.82 -1.02 11.99
N GLU A 232 -15.95 -1.73 11.95
CA GLU A 232 -16.34 -2.62 13.06
C GLU A 232 -15.36 -3.79 13.22
N PHE A 233 -14.89 -4.37 12.11
CA PHE A 233 -13.87 -5.40 12.14
C PHE A 233 -12.54 -4.88 12.72
N VAL A 234 -12.11 -3.66 12.35
CA VAL A 234 -10.95 -2.98 12.94
C VAL A 234 -11.12 -2.79 14.44
N ARG A 235 -12.29 -2.31 14.91
CA ARG A 235 -12.59 -2.18 16.36
C ARG A 235 -12.48 -3.52 17.08
N ARG A 236 -13.05 -4.58 16.50
CA ARG A 236 -12.96 -5.94 17.06
C ARG A 236 -11.51 -6.43 17.10
N LEU A 237 -10.72 -6.21 16.06
CA LEU A 237 -9.29 -6.55 16.04
C LEU A 237 -8.56 -5.81 17.16
N ALA A 238 -8.72 -4.49 17.25
CA ALA A 238 -8.07 -3.67 18.27
C ALA A 238 -8.38 -4.14 19.70
N ALA A 239 -9.61 -4.57 19.96
CA ALA A 239 -10.07 -5.10 21.26
C ALA A 239 -9.69 -6.57 21.53
N SER A 240 -9.24 -7.32 20.53
CA SER A 240 -8.94 -8.75 20.65
C SER A 240 -7.55 -9.01 21.24
N GLU A 241 -7.45 -10.07 22.05
CA GLU A 241 -6.18 -10.61 22.54
C GLU A 241 -5.29 -11.09 21.37
N PRO A 242 -3.95 -11.06 21.50
CA PRO A 242 -3.04 -11.30 20.37
C PRO A 242 -3.32 -12.60 19.58
N PRO A 243 -3.54 -13.78 20.20
CA PRO A 243 -3.82 -15.00 19.44
C PRO A 243 -5.14 -14.94 18.66
N GLN A 244 -6.17 -14.30 19.22
CA GLN A 244 -7.46 -14.16 18.55
C GLN A 244 -7.36 -13.15 17.39
N LYS A 245 -6.68 -12.03 17.60
CA LYS A 245 -6.41 -11.03 16.58
C LYS A 245 -5.69 -11.63 15.38
N ARG A 246 -4.62 -12.40 15.61
CA ARG A 246 -3.88 -13.08 14.53
C ARG A 246 -4.77 -14.03 13.76
N ARG A 247 -5.56 -14.84 14.46
CA ARG A 247 -6.54 -15.74 13.81
C ARG A 247 -7.50 -14.98 12.91
N LEU A 248 -8.08 -13.87 13.39
CA LEU A 248 -9.02 -13.06 12.61
C LEU A 248 -8.37 -12.47 11.35
N MET A 249 -7.14 -11.97 11.45
CA MET A 249 -6.37 -11.46 10.30
C MET A 249 -6.06 -12.56 9.30
N VAL A 250 -5.61 -13.73 9.76
CA VAL A 250 -5.31 -14.89 8.91
C VAL A 250 -6.59 -15.43 8.25
N ASP A 251 -7.72 -15.47 8.96
CA ASP A 251 -8.99 -15.92 8.38
C ASP A 251 -9.48 -14.96 7.29
N LEU A 252 -9.31 -13.64 7.47
CA LEU A 252 -9.58 -12.66 6.41
C LEU A 252 -8.65 -12.87 5.21
N TYR A 253 -7.34 -13.02 5.47
CA TYR A 253 -6.34 -13.26 4.43
C TYR A 253 -6.71 -14.46 3.57
N LYS A 254 -7.06 -15.58 4.20
CA LYS A 254 -7.49 -16.81 3.50
C LYS A 254 -8.68 -16.56 2.60
N ARG A 255 -9.75 -15.95 3.12
CA ARG A 255 -10.95 -15.65 2.33
C ARG A 255 -10.64 -14.77 1.12
N VAL A 256 -9.79 -13.75 1.27
CA VAL A 256 -9.38 -12.90 0.16
C VAL A 256 -8.59 -13.72 -0.87
N ILE A 257 -7.53 -14.41 -0.46
CA ILE A 257 -6.67 -15.19 -1.37
C ILE A 257 -7.47 -16.25 -2.12
N ASP A 258 -8.26 -17.06 -1.40
CA ASP A 258 -9.08 -18.12 -2.00
C ASP A 258 -10.12 -17.54 -2.97
N GLY A 259 -10.66 -16.37 -2.65
CA GLY A 259 -11.63 -15.69 -3.49
C GLY A 259 -11.05 -15.11 -4.78
N VAL A 260 -9.78 -14.70 -4.78
CA VAL A 260 -9.15 -14.03 -5.94
C VAL A 260 -8.21 -14.92 -6.77
N ALA A 261 -7.69 -16.02 -6.21
CA ALA A 261 -6.64 -16.84 -6.83
C ALA A 261 -7.04 -17.41 -8.20
N GLU A 262 -8.31 -17.74 -8.40
CA GLU A 262 -8.82 -18.35 -9.63
C GLU A 262 -9.33 -17.32 -10.66
N LEU A 263 -9.29 -16.02 -10.34
CA LEU A 263 -9.82 -14.96 -11.21
C LEU A 263 -8.83 -14.54 -12.32
N GLY A 264 -7.61 -15.09 -12.32
CA GLY A 264 -6.61 -14.87 -13.37
C GLY A 264 -5.80 -13.57 -13.25
N PHE A 265 -5.91 -12.86 -12.13
CA PHE A 265 -5.03 -11.72 -11.84
C PHE A 265 -3.71 -12.22 -11.24
N PRO A 266 -2.54 -11.70 -11.67
CA PRO A 266 -1.31 -11.85 -10.92
C PRO A 266 -1.49 -11.21 -9.53
N LEU A 267 -0.99 -11.86 -8.48
CA LEU A 267 -1.20 -11.42 -7.11
C LEU A 267 0.13 -11.11 -6.43
N SER A 268 0.15 -9.99 -5.74
CA SER A 268 1.21 -9.55 -4.83
C SER A 268 0.63 -9.20 -3.47
N ILE A 269 1.46 -9.18 -2.44
CA ILE A 269 1.05 -8.84 -1.07
C ILE A 269 1.73 -7.53 -0.64
N HIS A 270 0.94 -6.63 -0.06
CA HIS A 270 1.41 -5.45 0.63
C HIS A 270 1.07 -5.57 2.11
N LEU A 271 2.06 -5.40 2.98
CA LEU A 271 1.96 -5.56 4.42
C LEU A 271 2.16 -4.22 5.09
N GLU A 272 1.22 -3.82 5.93
CA GLU A 272 1.23 -2.53 6.60
C GLU A 272 1.26 -2.69 8.12
N ALA A 273 2.21 -2.03 8.77
CA ALA A 273 2.21 -1.84 10.21
C ALA A 273 2.02 -0.35 10.48
N THR A 274 0.79 0.15 10.35
CA THR A 274 0.44 1.59 10.34
C THR A 274 0.96 2.35 11.56
N TYR A 275 1.12 1.68 12.70
CA TYR A 275 1.66 2.24 13.95
C TYR A 275 3.16 2.03 14.15
N GLY A 276 3.86 1.56 13.12
CA GLY A 276 5.29 1.25 13.13
C GLY A 276 5.61 -0.23 13.21
N VAL A 277 6.85 -0.55 12.81
CA VAL A 277 7.41 -1.90 12.77
C VAL A 277 7.42 -2.51 14.18
N SER A 278 6.81 -3.69 14.33
CA SER A 278 6.70 -4.38 15.62
C SER A 278 6.69 -5.90 15.49
N ALA A 279 7.17 -6.59 16.52
CA ALA A 279 7.20 -8.05 16.58
C ALA A 279 5.81 -8.70 16.39
N PRO A 280 4.72 -8.20 17.03
CA PRO A 280 3.38 -8.75 16.82
C PRO A 280 2.88 -8.62 15.37
N ALA A 281 3.23 -7.54 14.66
CA ALA A 281 2.90 -7.38 13.25
C ALA A 281 3.60 -8.45 12.41
N PHE A 282 4.91 -8.62 12.59
CA PHE A 282 5.70 -9.60 11.84
C PHE A 282 5.29 -11.05 12.13
N GLN A 283 4.95 -11.37 13.38
CA GLN A 283 4.37 -12.67 13.72
C GLN A 283 3.07 -12.92 12.94
N THR A 284 2.19 -11.91 12.86
CA THR A 284 0.93 -12.01 12.10
C THR A 284 1.20 -12.18 10.60
N PHE A 285 2.11 -11.38 10.04
CA PHE A 285 2.48 -11.47 8.63
C PHE A 285 3.08 -12.82 8.27
N ALA A 286 3.92 -13.38 9.13
CA ALA A 286 4.49 -14.71 8.93
C ALA A 286 3.40 -15.80 8.88
N GLU A 287 2.39 -15.75 9.76
CA GLU A 287 1.27 -16.69 9.74
C GLU A 287 0.40 -16.54 8.48
N MET A 288 0.17 -15.30 8.03
CA MET A 288 -0.54 -15.02 6.76
C MET A 288 0.24 -15.59 5.57
N LEU A 289 1.52 -15.26 5.48
CA LEU A 289 2.40 -15.70 4.39
C LEU A 289 2.71 -17.20 4.43
N ALA A 290 2.52 -17.87 5.56
CA ALA A 290 2.59 -19.33 5.65
C ALA A 290 1.39 -20.01 4.98
N TYR A 291 0.24 -19.34 4.92
CA TYR A 291 -0.93 -19.83 4.18
C TYR A 291 -0.70 -19.75 2.68
N TRP A 292 -0.34 -18.56 2.19
CA TRP A 292 -0.06 -18.32 0.78
C TRP A 292 0.95 -17.19 0.63
N SER A 293 1.80 -17.28 -0.37
CA SER A 293 2.65 -16.18 -0.79
C SER A 293 2.88 -16.25 -2.30
N PRO A 294 3.06 -15.10 -2.98
CA PRO A 294 3.31 -15.11 -4.40
C PRO A 294 4.62 -15.87 -4.72
N PRO A 295 4.68 -16.54 -5.88
CA PRO A 295 5.85 -17.32 -6.25
C PRO A 295 7.09 -16.41 -6.36
N PRO A 296 8.29 -16.91 -6.01
CA PRO A 296 9.53 -16.22 -6.33
C PRO A 296 9.57 -15.87 -7.81
N GLN A 297 10.09 -14.67 -8.14
CA GLN A 297 10.45 -14.38 -9.52
C GLN A 297 11.69 -15.26 -9.79
N GLY A 298 11.64 -16.06 -10.86
CA GLY A 298 12.75 -16.92 -11.27
C GLY A 298 13.95 -16.13 -11.75
#